data_AF-A0A0P1EPM3-F1
#
_entry.id   AF-A0A0P1EPM3-F1
#
_cell.length_a   1.000
_cell.length_b   1.000
_cell.length_c   1.000
_cell.angle_alpha   90.00
_cell.angle_beta   90.00
_cell.angle_gamma   90.00
#
_symmetry.space_group_name_H-M   'P 1'
#
loop_
_entity.id
_entity.type
_entity.pdbx_description
1 polymer ?
#
loop_
_entity_poly.entity_id
_entity_poly.type
_entity_poly.pdbx_seq_one_letter_code
_entity_poly.pdbx_strand_id
1 'polypeptide(L)'
;MRVTNTRQKWLFVLIVTASSVLASLIITAFLSPTGLSSVAFIPAVSVPLIVAPIASYVAAQMMLRIYELNARLTYLATHDQMTGLLNRGAFFERLEDLGRQRSGALMMADIDKFKNINDTFGHDVGDKVICSVAKTIHAQAGQGSVVARFGGEEFVAFCPGVIAEDAVALAELVRAAVAQQEVHLEGEVLKVTVSIGLKPMGEACDVDQALTSADQALYVAKRDGRNKVVSQAA
;
A
#
# COMPACT_ATOMS: atom_id res chain seq x y z
N MET A 1 -18.65 -13.04 13.55
CA MET A 1 -19.01 -12.59 12.18
C MET A 1 -18.26 -11.29 11.91
N ARG A 2 -17.44 -11.19 10.86
CA ARG A 2 -16.79 -9.91 10.50
C ARG A 2 -17.82 -9.04 9.77
N VAL A 3 -17.95 -7.78 10.17
CA VAL A 3 -18.81 -6.78 9.51
C VAL A 3 -17.90 -5.86 8.71
N THR A 4 -17.85 -6.05 7.39
CA THR A 4 -17.00 -5.30 6.47
C THR A 4 -17.79 -4.49 5.44
N ASN A 5 -19.12 -4.64 5.40
CA ASN A 5 -20.00 -3.86 4.51
C ASN A 5 -21.42 -3.68 5.09
N THR A 6 -22.20 -2.80 4.45
CA THR A 6 -23.55 -2.43 4.87
C THR A 6 -24.52 -3.62 4.91
N ARG A 7 -24.39 -4.60 4.00
CA ARG A 7 -25.24 -5.79 3.99
C ARG A 7 -24.96 -6.68 5.20
N GLN A 8 -23.69 -6.89 5.53
CA GLN A 8 -23.28 -7.66 6.71
C GLN A 8 -23.68 -6.97 8.01
N LYS A 9 -23.68 -5.63 8.04
CA LYS A 9 -24.19 -4.84 9.19
C LYS A 9 -25.65 -5.18 9.49
N TRP A 10 -26.52 -5.11 8.49
CA TRP A 10 -27.94 -5.41 8.70
C TRP A 10 -28.18 -6.88 9.03
N LEU A 11 -27.43 -7.79 8.41
CA LEU A 11 -27.51 -9.22 8.75
C LEU A 11 -27.07 -9.47 10.20
N PHE A 12 -26.03 -8.80 10.69
CA PHE A 12 -25.60 -8.87 12.08
C PHE A 12 -26.68 -8.36 13.04
N VAL A 13 -27.29 -7.22 12.74
CA VAL A 13 -28.39 -6.64 13.54
C VAL A 13 -29.58 -7.61 13.64
N LEU A 14 -29.98 -8.20 12.50
CA LEU A 14 -31.08 -9.16 12.45
C LEU A 14 -30.77 -10.43 13.26
N ILE A 15 -29.58 -11.00 13.10
CA ILE A 15 -29.17 -12.23 13.81
C ILE A 15 -29.13 -11.97 15.32
N VAL A 16 -28.54 -10.87 15.76
CA VAL A 16 -28.44 -10.52 17.19
C VAL A 16 -29.81 -10.24 17.80
N THR A 17 -30.69 -9.57 17.06
CA THR A 17 -32.06 -9.30 17.53
C THR A 17 -32.85 -10.60 17.68
N ALA A 18 -32.83 -11.47 16.66
CA ALA A 18 -33.52 -12.75 16.69
C ALA A 18 -33.00 -13.66 17.81
N SER A 19 -31.68 -13.73 17.99
CA SER A 19 -31.07 -14.55 19.05
C SER A 19 -31.36 -14.01 20.44
N SER A 20 -31.43 -12.68 20.61
CA SER A 20 -31.74 -12.03 21.89
C SER A 20 -33.20 -12.26 22.30
N VAL A 21 -34.14 -12.19 21.35
CA VAL A 21 -35.55 -12.55 21.60
C VAL A 21 -35.67 -14.03 21.98
N LEU A 22 -35.03 -14.93 21.21
CA LEU A 22 -35.06 -16.37 21.49
C LEU A 22 -34.47 -16.70 22.87
N ALA A 23 -33.32 -16.13 23.20
CA ALA A 23 -32.67 -16.33 24.50
C ALA A 23 -33.55 -15.82 25.64
N SER A 24 -34.14 -14.64 25.50
CA SER A 24 -35.06 -14.09 26.51
C SER A 24 -36.27 -15.00 26.73
N LEU A 25 -36.86 -15.52 25.66
CA LEU A 25 -37.98 -16.47 25.76
C LEU A 25 -37.59 -17.77 26.48
N ILE A 26 -36.41 -18.33 26.17
CA ILE A 26 -35.90 -19.55 26.82
C ILE A 26 -35.67 -19.30 28.33
N ILE A 27 -35.03 -18.18 28.68
CA ILE A 27 -34.76 -17.81 30.08
C ILE A 27 -36.08 -17.63 30.84
N THR A 28 -37.04 -16.89 30.28
CA THR A 28 -38.35 -16.68 30.91
C THR A 28 -39.12 -17.99 31.07
N ALA A 29 -39.06 -18.90 30.08
CA ALA A 29 -39.69 -20.20 30.18
C ALA A 29 -39.09 -21.07 31.29
N PHE A 30 -37.77 -21.03 31.46
CA PHE A 30 -37.08 -21.80 32.50
C PHE A 30 -37.36 -21.26 33.91
N LEU A 31 -37.47 -19.94 34.07
CA LEU A 31 -37.69 -19.29 35.36
C LEU A 31 -39.16 -19.28 35.81
N SER A 32 -40.11 -19.58 34.92
CA SER A 32 -41.54 -19.54 35.24
C SER A 32 -42.09 -20.95 35.56
N PRO A 33 -42.39 -21.27 36.83
CA PRO A 33 -42.83 -22.61 37.24
C PRO A 33 -44.15 -23.06 36.61
N THR A 34 -44.98 -22.09 36.18
CA THR A 34 -46.31 -22.32 35.58
C THR A 34 -46.32 -22.15 34.05
N GLY A 35 -45.14 -22.02 33.42
CA GLY A 35 -45.00 -21.77 31.98
C GLY A 35 -45.06 -20.28 31.59
N LEU A 36 -45.04 -20.00 30.29
CA LEU A 36 -45.03 -18.63 29.74
C LEU A 36 -46.42 -17.98 29.85
N SER A 37 -46.67 -17.29 30.97
CA SER A 37 -47.86 -16.45 31.12
C SER A 37 -47.80 -15.24 30.18
N SER A 38 -48.96 -14.70 29.78
CA SER A 38 -49.03 -13.51 28.90
C SER A 38 -48.29 -12.30 29.49
N VAL A 39 -48.26 -12.19 30.83
CA VAL A 39 -47.58 -11.11 31.56
C VAL A 39 -46.06 -11.24 31.44
N ALA A 40 -45.51 -12.46 31.45
CA ALA A 40 -44.08 -12.70 31.31
C ALA A 40 -43.61 -12.68 29.85
N PHE A 41 -44.47 -13.06 28.91
CA PHE A 41 -44.17 -13.12 27.49
C PHE A 41 -43.94 -11.73 26.85
N ILE A 42 -44.79 -10.75 27.15
CA ILE A 42 -44.72 -9.40 26.57
C ILE A 42 -43.34 -8.75 26.77
N PRO A 43 -42.80 -8.61 27.99
CA PRO A 43 -41.49 -8.00 28.20
C PRO A 43 -40.34 -8.86 27.64
N ALA A 44 -40.48 -10.19 27.64
CA ALA A 44 -39.48 -11.11 27.08
C ALA A 44 -39.28 -10.94 25.56
N VAL A 45 -40.25 -10.38 24.85
CA VAL A 45 -40.14 -10.08 23.41
C VAL A 45 -39.90 -8.60 23.15
N SER A 46 -40.66 -7.72 23.81
CA SER A 46 -40.64 -6.28 23.52
C SER A 46 -39.32 -5.62 23.90
N VAL A 47 -38.71 -6.00 25.03
CA VAL A 47 -37.45 -5.40 25.49
C VAL A 47 -36.29 -5.72 24.52
N PRO A 48 -36.02 -7.00 24.14
CA PRO A 48 -34.99 -7.29 23.15
C PRO A 48 -35.27 -6.68 21.78
N LEU A 49 -36.54 -6.59 21.34
CA LEU A 49 -36.90 -6.02 20.04
C LEU A 49 -36.60 -4.51 19.95
N ILE A 50 -36.53 -3.80 21.08
CA ILE A 50 -36.15 -2.39 21.13
C ILE A 50 -34.65 -2.25 21.35
N VAL A 51 -34.09 -2.94 22.35
CA VAL A 51 -32.71 -2.73 22.79
C VAL A 51 -31.71 -3.39 21.84
N ALA A 52 -31.96 -4.64 21.42
CA ALA A 52 -31.01 -5.41 20.62
C ALA A 52 -30.71 -4.76 19.25
N PRO A 53 -31.68 -4.26 18.46
CA PRO A 53 -31.34 -3.66 17.17
C PRO A 53 -30.58 -2.34 17.31
N ILE A 54 -30.89 -1.51 18.31
CA ILE A 54 -30.17 -0.26 18.56
C ILE A 54 -28.72 -0.57 18.98
N ALA A 55 -28.55 -1.43 19.98
CA ALA A 55 -27.23 -1.79 20.49
C ALA A 55 -26.37 -2.50 19.41
N SER A 56 -26.94 -3.46 18.69
CA SER A 56 -26.23 -4.17 17.62
C SER A 56 -25.93 -3.28 16.41
N TYR A 57 -26.79 -2.29 16.09
CA TYR A 57 -26.51 -1.30 15.06
C TYR A 57 -25.33 -0.42 15.44
N VAL A 58 -25.31 0.12 16.66
CA VAL A 58 -24.19 0.93 17.17
C VAL A 58 -22.90 0.11 17.17
N ALA A 59 -22.93 -1.13 17.67
CA ALA A 59 -21.77 -2.03 17.67
C ALA A 59 -21.27 -2.31 16.25
N ALA A 60 -22.15 -2.56 15.29
CA ALA A 60 -21.77 -2.80 13.90
C ALA A 60 -21.21 -1.55 13.21
N GLN A 61 -21.72 -0.35 13.52
CA GLN A 61 -21.15 0.91 13.06
C GLN A 61 -19.75 1.14 13.63
N MET A 62 -19.54 0.87 14.93
CA MET A 62 -18.22 0.94 15.56
C MET A 62 -17.24 -0.04 14.92
N MET A 63 -17.66 -1.28 14.65
CA MET A 63 -16.83 -2.27 13.96
C MET A 63 -16.39 -1.82 12.56
N LEU A 64 -17.31 -1.26 11.76
CA LEU A 64 -16.99 -0.70 10.46
C LEU A 64 -15.99 0.46 10.58
N ARG A 65 -16.20 1.34 11.56
CA ARG A 65 -15.32 2.48 11.79
C ARG A 65 -13.92 2.05 12.19
N ILE A 66 -13.80 1.06 13.08
CA ILE A 66 -12.51 0.48 13.47
C ILE A 66 -11.82 -0.14 12.26
N TYR A 67 -12.56 -0.85 11.40
CA TYR A 67 -12.02 -1.44 10.18
C TYR A 67 -11.46 -0.37 9.22
N GLU A 68 -12.23 0.70 8.94
CA GLU A 68 -11.79 1.81 8.10
C GLU A 68 -10.55 2.52 8.69
N LEU A 69 -10.56 2.79 9.99
CA LEU A 69 -9.45 3.46 10.66
C LEU A 69 -8.19 2.59 10.64
N ASN A 70 -8.32 1.27 10.88
CA ASN A 70 -7.20 0.36 10.78
C ASN A 70 -6.66 0.28 9.35
N ALA A 71 -7.52 0.18 8.33
CA ALA A 71 -7.09 0.20 6.93
C ALA A 71 -6.34 1.49 6.58
N ARG A 72 -6.83 2.64 7.07
CA ARG A 72 -6.16 3.92 6.89
C ARG A 72 -4.82 3.96 7.62
N LEU A 73 -4.75 3.50 8.88
CA LEU A 73 -3.51 3.44 9.64
C LEU A 73 -2.48 2.54 8.95
N THR A 74 -2.90 1.38 8.46
CA THR A 74 -2.03 0.49 7.66
C THR A 74 -1.52 1.19 6.41
N TYR A 75 -2.39 1.89 5.65
CA TYR A 75 -1.95 2.63 4.47
C TYR A 75 -0.94 3.73 4.83
N LEU A 76 -1.22 4.54 5.86
CA LEU A 76 -0.31 5.58 6.35
C LEU A 76 1.04 5.01 6.83
N ALA A 77 1.02 3.83 7.43
CA ALA A 77 2.21 3.16 7.94
C ALA A 77 3.04 2.49 6.83
N THR A 78 2.44 2.18 5.68
CA THR A 78 3.09 1.40 4.60
C THR A 78 3.37 2.20 3.33
N HIS A 79 2.74 3.36 3.15
CA HIS A 79 2.86 4.16 1.93
C HIS A 79 3.40 5.56 2.22
N ASP A 80 4.24 6.04 1.31
CA ASP A 80 4.67 7.42 1.26
C ASP A 80 3.48 8.31 0.89
N GLN A 81 3.17 9.30 1.73
CA GLN A 81 1.95 10.11 1.60
C GLN A 81 1.95 11.02 0.37
N MET A 82 3.13 11.35 -0.13
CA MET A 82 3.28 12.27 -1.26
C MET A 82 3.09 11.53 -2.58
N THR A 83 3.77 10.39 -2.75
CA THR A 83 3.79 9.64 -4.01
C THR A 83 2.72 8.55 -4.08
N GLY A 84 2.24 8.06 -2.94
CA GLY A 84 1.36 6.90 -2.85
C GLY A 84 2.07 5.57 -3.14
N LEU A 85 3.40 5.56 -3.30
CA LEU A 85 4.20 4.34 -3.37
C LEU A 85 4.38 3.74 -1.98
N LEU A 86 4.89 2.51 -1.90
CA LEU A 86 5.33 1.95 -0.63
C LEU A 86 6.43 2.85 -0.02
N ASN A 87 6.50 2.88 1.30
CA ASN A 87 7.65 3.45 1.99
C ASN A 87 8.76 2.40 2.14
N ARG A 88 9.93 2.84 2.61
CA ARG A 88 11.09 1.98 2.81
C ARG A 88 10.78 0.75 3.67
N GLY A 89 10.06 0.90 4.79
CA GLY A 89 9.74 -0.23 5.67
C GLY A 89 8.89 -1.29 4.98
N ALA A 90 7.80 -0.85 4.35
CA ALA A 90 6.88 -1.74 3.65
C ALA A 90 7.50 -2.41 2.42
N PHE A 91 8.52 -1.81 1.80
CA PHE A 91 9.29 -2.45 0.75
C PHE A 91 9.98 -3.73 1.24
N PHE A 92 10.68 -3.67 2.37
CA PHE A 92 11.34 -4.84 2.96
C PHE A 92 10.33 -5.90 3.38
N GLU A 93 9.25 -5.51 4.08
CA GLU A 93 8.17 -6.43 4.44
C GLU A 93 7.60 -7.15 3.21
N ARG A 94 7.41 -6.42 2.10
CA ARG A 94 6.88 -7.00 0.87
C ARG A 94 7.86 -7.96 0.20
N LEU A 95 9.16 -7.67 0.22
CA LEU A 95 10.19 -8.61 -0.24
C LEU A 95 10.30 -9.84 0.65
N GLU A 96 10.04 -9.68 1.95
CA GLU A 96 9.95 -10.78 2.89
C GLU A 96 8.82 -11.75 2.52
N ASP A 97 7.63 -11.22 2.26
CA ASP A 97 6.45 -11.98 1.85
C ASP A 97 6.64 -12.79 0.56
N LEU A 98 7.52 -12.37 -0.35
CA LEU A 98 7.78 -13.09 -1.61
C LEU A 98 8.49 -14.42 -1.39
N GLY A 99 9.13 -14.64 -0.24
CA GLY A 99 9.78 -15.90 0.11
C GLY A 99 10.80 -16.35 -0.94
N ARG A 100 10.52 -17.47 -1.63
CA ARG A 100 11.40 -18.03 -2.69
C ARG A 100 11.26 -17.32 -4.04
N GLN A 101 10.27 -16.46 -4.25
CA GLN A 101 10.09 -15.69 -5.49
C GLN A 101 10.97 -14.44 -5.55
N ARG A 102 12.14 -14.46 -4.90
CA ARG A 102 13.11 -13.36 -4.86
C ARG A 102 14.09 -13.35 -6.03
N SER A 103 13.93 -14.28 -6.98
CA SER A 103 14.62 -14.16 -8.26
C SER A 103 13.98 -13.03 -9.08
N GLY A 104 14.77 -12.07 -9.54
CA GLY A 104 14.27 -10.89 -10.25
C GLY A 104 15.32 -9.81 -10.42
N ALA A 105 14.87 -8.57 -10.62
CA ALA A 105 15.74 -7.42 -10.79
C ALA A 105 15.43 -6.33 -9.75
N LEU A 106 16.47 -5.83 -9.09
CA LEU A 106 16.38 -4.71 -8.16
C LEU A 106 16.97 -3.45 -8.81
N MET A 107 16.21 -2.37 -8.81
CA MET A 107 16.57 -1.07 -9.36
C MET A 107 16.55 -0.02 -8.26
N MET A 108 17.63 0.76 -8.13
CA MET A 108 17.68 2.00 -7.36
C MET A 108 17.71 3.17 -8.34
N ALA A 109 16.79 4.11 -8.21
CA ALA A 109 16.65 5.26 -9.10
C ALA A 109 16.66 6.56 -8.30
N ASP A 110 17.26 7.60 -8.87
CA ASP A 110 17.31 8.93 -8.27
C ASP A 110 17.17 10.02 -9.33
N ILE A 111 16.44 11.08 -8.99
CA ILE A 111 16.17 12.21 -9.88
C ILE A 111 17.43 13.07 -10.03
N ASP A 112 17.91 13.17 -11.27
CA ASP A 112 19.13 13.89 -11.58
C ASP A 112 19.01 15.39 -11.28
N LYS A 113 19.96 15.90 -10.49
CA LYS A 113 20.06 17.33 -10.13
C LYS A 113 18.79 17.85 -9.45
N PHE A 114 18.09 17.01 -8.67
CA PHE A 114 16.85 17.38 -8.00
C PHE A 114 16.97 18.64 -7.12
N LYS A 115 18.10 18.81 -6.41
CA LYS A 115 18.39 20.04 -5.67
C LYS A 115 18.29 21.31 -6.53
N ASN A 116 18.82 21.28 -7.76
CA ASN A 116 18.74 22.44 -8.65
C ASN A 116 17.29 22.76 -9.05
N ILE A 117 16.43 21.73 -9.15
CA ILE A 117 15.00 21.92 -9.43
C ILE A 117 14.36 22.66 -8.25
N ASN A 118 14.60 22.22 -7.02
CA ASN A 118 14.11 22.91 -5.83
C ASN A 118 14.63 24.34 -5.72
N ASP A 119 15.93 24.53 -5.95
CA ASP A 119 16.58 25.84 -5.83
C ASP A 119 16.06 26.82 -6.91
N THR A 120 15.65 26.32 -8.09
CA THR A 120 15.19 27.16 -9.21
C THR A 120 13.68 27.41 -9.19
N PHE A 121 12.88 26.38 -8.88
CA PHE A 121 11.42 26.39 -9.03
C PHE A 121 10.67 26.28 -7.70
N GLY A 122 11.37 26.11 -6.58
CA GLY A 122 10.78 25.91 -5.26
C GLY A 122 10.36 24.47 -4.98
N HIS A 123 10.16 24.19 -3.69
CA HIS A 123 9.82 22.85 -3.20
C HIS A 123 8.50 22.31 -3.73
N ASP A 124 7.49 23.17 -3.91
CA ASP A 124 6.19 22.75 -4.45
C ASP A 124 6.31 22.15 -5.87
N VAL A 125 7.24 22.67 -6.68
CA VAL A 125 7.54 22.12 -8.00
C VAL A 125 8.36 20.84 -7.88
N GLY A 126 9.31 20.78 -6.95
CA GLY A 126 10.03 19.55 -6.61
C GLY A 126 9.10 18.40 -6.24
N ASP A 127 8.08 18.66 -5.42
CA ASP A 127 7.11 17.65 -5.01
C ASP A 127 6.27 17.16 -6.19
N LYS A 128 5.87 18.06 -7.11
CA LYS A 128 5.20 17.68 -8.36
C LYS A 128 6.08 16.79 -9.23
N VAL A 129 7.38 17.12 -9.34
CA VAL A 129 8.37 16.32 -10.08
C VAL A 129 8.49 14.93 -9.46
N ILE A 130 8.65 14.82 -8.14
CA ILE A 130 8.73 13.53 -7.44
C ILE A 130 7.47 12.71 -7.69
N CYS A 131 6.28 13.30 -7.57
CA CYS A 131 5.01 12.61 -7.84
C CYS A 131 4.90 12.13 -9.29
N SER A 132 5.36 12.92 -10.26
CA SER A 132 5.36 12.53 -11.68
C SER A 132 6.31 11.37 -11.94
N VAL A 133 7.54 11.46 -11.44
CA VAL A 133 8.56 10.41 -11.59
C VAL A 133 8.10 9.12 -10.91
N ALA A 134 7.54 9.19 -9.70
CA ALA A 134 7.00 8.05 -8.97
C ALA A 134 5.94 7.29 -9.78
N LYS A 135 4.97 8.02 -10.35
CA LYS A 135 3.93 7.45 -11.21
C LYS A 135 4.51 6.78 -12.44
N THR A 136 5.47 7.43 -13.09
CA THR A 136 6.14 6.90 -14.29
C THR A 136 6.92 5.63 -13.97
N ILE A 137 7.74 5.63 -12.91
CA ILE A 137 8.48 4.42 -12.48
C ILE A 137 7.51 3.28 -12.17
N HIS A 138 6.45 3.54 -11.39
CA HIS A 138 5.48 2.51 -11.03
C HIS A 138 4.74 1.94 -12.25
N ALA A 139 4.37 2.78 -13.21
CA ALA A 139 3.71 2.33 -14.44
C ALA A 139 4.63 1.46 -15.31
N GLN A 140 5.91 1.83 -15.43
CA GLN A 140 6.87 1.15 -16.29
C GLN A 140 7.50 -0.10 -15.65
N ALA A 141 7.61 -0.16 -14.32
CA ALA A 141 8.12 -1.33 -13.61
C ALA A 141 7.24 -2.58 -13.83
N GLY A 142 5.99 -2.41 -14.30
CA GLY A 142 5.10 -3.51 -14.64
C GLY A 142 4.29 -4.06 -13.47
N GLN A 143 3.28 -4.86 -13.80
CA GLN A 143 2.37 -5.45 -12.82
C GLN A 143 3.10 -6.50 -11.96
N GLY A 144 2.90 -6.44 -10.64
CA GLY A 144 3.54 -7.36 -9.69
C GLY A 144 4.89 -6.90 -9.16
N SER A 145 5.45 -5.82 -9.71
CA SER A 145 6.64 -5.17 -9.17
C SER A 145 6.34 -4.48 -7.84
N VAL A 146 7.32 -4.51 -6.95
CA VAL A 146 7.28 -3.83 -5.65
C VAL A 146 8.03 -2.52 -5.80
N VAL A 147 7.34 -1.39 -5.76
CA VAL A 147 7.93 -0.05 -5.97
C VAL A 147 7.75 0.79 -4.72
N ALA A 148 8.82 1.43 -4.27
CA ALA A 148 8.83 2.23 -3.06
C ALA A 148 9.64 3.52 -3.22
N ARG A 149 9.31 4.53 -2.41
CA ARG A 149 10.14 5.70 -2.19
C ARG A 149 11.02 5.47 -0.96
N PHE A 150 12.33 5.52 -1.16
CA PHE A 150 13.32 5.22 -0.13
C PHE A 150 13.82 6.46 0.62
N GLY A 151 13.87 7.59 -0.08
CA GLY A 151 14.39 8.86 0.42
C GLY A 151 13.67 10.05 -0.21
N GLY A 152 14.29 11.23 -0.17
CA GLY A 152 13.74 12.46 -0.74
C GLY A 152 13.37 12.30 -2.20
N GLU A 153 14.36 12.02 -3.04
CA GLU A 153 14.26 11.86 -4.49
C GLU A 153 14.62 10.45 -4.98
N GLU A 154 14.78 9.51 -4.04
CA GLU A 154 15.24 8.15 -4.27
C GLU A 154 14.08 7.15 -4.29
N PHE A 155 14.08 6.29 -5.29
CA PHE A 155 13.09 5.24 -5.49
C PHE A 155 13.78 3.89 -5.65
N VAL A 156 13.10 2.85 -5.20
CA VAL A 156 13.49 1.47 -5.46
C VAL A 156 12.36 0.73 -6.15
N ALA A 157 12.71 -0.20 -7.03
CA ALA A 157 11.78 -1.16 -7.58
C ALA A 157 12.40 -2.56 -7.56
N PHE A 158 11.63 -3.54 -7.12
CA PHE A 158 11.93 -4.95 -7.32
C PHE A 158 10.94 -5.53 -8.31
N CYS A 159 11.45 -6.18 -9.35
CA CYS A 159 10.67 -6.76 -10.43
C CYS A 159 10.85 -8.29 -10.41
N PRO A 160 9.94 -9.03 -9.76
CA PRO A 160 10.04 -10.49 -9.65
C PRO A 160 10.03 -11.16 -11.03
N GLY A 161 10.88 -12.18 -11.20
CA GLY A 161 10.95 -12.99 -12.42
C GLY A 161 11.67 -12.32 -13.61
N VAL A 162 12.12 -11.07 -13.49
CA VAL A 162 12.93 -10.42 -14.52
C VAL A 162 14.35 -10.97 -14.47
N ILE A 163 14.76 -11.65 -15.54
CA ILE A 163 16.11 -12.22 -15.68
C ILE A 163 17.16 -11.15 -15.98
N ALA A 164 18.43 -11.46 -15.75
CA ALA A 164 19.52 -10.49 -15.87
C ALA A 164 19.62 -9.86 -17.26
N GLU A 165 19.31 -10.63 -18.31
CA GLU A 165 19.33 -10.21 -19.71
C GLU A 165 18.28 -9.13 -20.00
N ASP A 166 17.10 -9.24 -19.40
CA ASP A 166 15.97 -8.32 -19.61
C ASP A 166 15.99 -7.14 -18.62
N ALA A 167 16.69 -7.30 -17.50
CA ALA A 167 16.72 -6.33 -16.41
C ALA A 167 17.23 -4.95 -16.86
N VAL A 168 18.29 -4.93 -17.69
CA VAL A 168 18.83 -3.67 -18.24
C VAL A 168 17.83 -3.03 -19.20
N ALA A 169 17.15 -3.81 -20.03
CA ALA A 169 16.16 -3.31 -20.97
C ALA A 169 14.96 -2.67 -20.24
N LEU A 170 14.48 -3.31 -19.17
CA LEU A 170 13.42 -2.77 -18.32
C LEU A 170 13.86 -1.45 -17.64
N ALA A 171 15.06 -1.42 -17.07
CA ALA A 171 15.61 -0.20 -16.45
C ALA A 171 15.76 0.94 -17.48
N GLU A 172 16.23 0.65 -18.70
CA GLU A 172 16.34 1.64 -19.77
C GLU A 172 14.96 2.14 -20.22
N LEU A 173 13.95 1.27 -20.24
CA LEU A 173 12.57 1.66 -20.53
C LEU A 173 12.02 2.61 -19.47
N VAL A 174 12.23 2.31 -18.17
CA VAL A 174 11.87 3.20 -17.06
C VAL A 174 12.59 4.56 -17.22
N ARG A 175 13.91 4.54 -17.42
CA ARG A 175 14.72 5.76 -17.58
C ARG A 175 14.26 6.60 -18.77
N ALA A 176 14.04 5.98 -19.92
CA ALA A 176 13.61 6.65 -21.14
C ALA A 176 12.22 7.26 -20.97
N ALA A 177 11.28 6.54 -20.34
CA ALA A 177 9.94 7.06 -20.05
C ALA A 177 10.00 8.30 -19.13
N VAL A 178 10.86 8.26 -18.10
CA VAL A 178 11.07 9.43 -17.23
C VAL A 178 11.68 10.60 -18.00
N ALA A 179 12.67 10.36 -18.86
CA ALA A 179 13.30 11.40 -19.67
C ALA A 179 12.36 12.01 -20.74
N GLN A 180 11.37 11.24 -21.19
CA GLN A 180 10.37 11.69 -22.17
C GLN A 180 9.17 12.38 -21.52
N GLN A 181 8.92 12.16 -20.23
CA GLN A 181 7.79 12.77 -19.54
C GLN A 181 7.94 14.30 -19.47
N GLU A 182 6.82 14.99 -19.53
CA GLU A 182 6.73 16.44 -19.42
C GLU A 182 6.01 16.82 -18.13
N VAL A 183 6.69 17.55 -17.26
CA VAL A 183 6.08 18.09 -16.03
C VAL A 183 5.61 19.51 -16.35
N HIS A 184 4.30 19.66 -16.55
CA HIS A 184 3.69 20.95 -16.89
C HIS A 184 3.58 21.84 -15.64
N LEU A 185 4.16 23.03 -15.75
CA LEU A 185 4.10 24.11 -14.77
C LEU A 185 3.25 25.26 -15.31
N GLU A 186 2.99 26.27 -14.49
CA GLU A 186 2.28 27.48 -14.94
C GLU A 186 3.15 28.26 -15.94
N GLY A 187 2.97 27.98 -17.23
CA GLY A 187 3.63 28.68 -18.33
C GLY A 187 4.89 28.00 -18.89
N GLU A 188 5.35 26.89 -18.30
CA GLU A 188 6.57 26.20 -18.74
C GLU A 188 6.45 24.66 -18.68
N VAL A 189 7.33 23.97 -19.41
CA VAL A 189 7.45 22.50 -19.37
C VAL A 189 8.83 22.13 -18.86
N LEU A 190 8.86 21.38 -17.76
CA LEU A 190 10.11 20.88 -17.18
C LEU A 190 10.34 19.42 -17.63
N LYS A 191 11.54 19.15 -18.14
CA LYS A 191 12.02 17.79 -18.41
C LYS A 191 13.03 17.39 -17.34
N VAL A 192 12.87 16.18 -16.82
CA VAL A 192 13.72 15.63 -15.77
C VAL A 192 14.25 14.27 -16.21
N THR A 193 15.41 13.88 -15.68
CA THR A 193 16.01 12.57 -15.94
C THR A 193 16.26 11.85 -14.62
N VAL A 194 16.42 10.55 -14.71
CA VAL A 194 16.83 9.72 -13.58
C VAL A 194 18.10 8.95 -13.95
N SER A 195 18.95 8.75 -12.96
CA SER A 195 20.01 7.73 -13.03
C SER A 195 19.51 6.48 -12.33
N ILE A 196 19.86 5.30 -12.86
CA ILE A 196 19.41 4.01 -12.31
C ILE A 196 20.61 3.09 -12.11
N GLY A 197 20.71 2.54 -10.90
CA GLY A 197 21.57 1.42 -10.57
C GLY A 197 20.78 0.12 -10.51
N LEU A 198 21.29 -0.93 -11.13
CA LEU A 198 20.60 -2.21 -11.30
C LEU A 198 21.42 -3.36 -10.71
N LYS A 199 20.75 -4.28 -10.03
CA LYS A 199 21.30 -5.55 -9.54
C LYS A 199 20.29 -6.68 -9.77
N PRO A 200 20.57 -7.61 -10.70
CA PRO A 200 19.85 -8.86 -10.78
C PRO A 200 20.02 -9.65 -9.47
N MET A 201 18.95 -10.27 -9.00
CA MET A 201 18.88 -11.04 -7.77
C MET A 201 18.49 -12.48 -8.09
N GLY A 202 19.21 -13.44 -7.52
CA GLY A 202 18.80 -14.84 -7.47
C GLY A 202 18.08 -15.17 -6.15
N GLU A 203 17.56 -16.40 -6.02
CA GLU A 203 16.78 -16.83 -4.84
C GLU A 203 17.54 -16.71 -3.51
N ALA A 204 18.86 -16.92 -3.51
CA ALA A 204 19.71 -16.87 -2.33
C ALA A 204 20.32 -15.47 -2.06
N CYS A 205 19.99 -14.47 -2.88
CA CYS A 205 20.57 -13.14 -2.76
C CYS A 205 19.97 -12.41 -1.55
N ASP A 206 20.85 -11.87 -0.70
CA ASP A 206 20.45 -11.01 0.40
C ASP A 206 20.00 -9.64 -0.12
N VAL A 207 18.85 -9.16 0.36
CA VAL A 207 18.21 -7.93 -0.13
C VAL A 207 19.08 -6.71 0.19
N ASP A 208 19.67 -6.67 1.39
CA ASP A 208 20.52 -5.55 1.80
C ASP A 208 21.81 -5.47 0.97
N GLN A 209 22.41 -6.62 0.66
CA GLN A 209 23.55 -6.69 -0.27
C GLN A 209 23.15 -6.25 -1.68
N ALA A 210 21.99 -6.70 -2.18
CA ALA A 210 21.51 -6.31 -3.50
C ALA A 210 21.25 -4.80 -3.59
N LEU A 211 20.63 -4.22 -2.55
CA LEU A 211 20.43 -2.77 -2.43
C LEU A 211 21.75 -2.01 -2.43
N THR A 212 22.74 -2.49 -1.67
CA THR A 212 24.07 -1.88 -1.62
C THR A 212 24.75 -1.91 -2.99
N SER A 213 24.66 -3.03 -3.72
CA SER A 213 25.16 -3.16 -5.09
C SER A 213 24.44 -2.23 -6.07
N ALA A 214 23.11 -2.13 -5.98
CA ALA A 214 22.31 -1.25 -6.82
C ALA A 214 22.64 0.23 -6.53
N ASP A 215 22.82 0.61 -5.27
CA ASP A 215 23.22 1.97 -4.88
C ASP A 215 24.61 2.34 -5.40
N GLN A 216 25.59 1.42 -5.31
CA GLN A 216 26.91 1.63 -5.91
C GLN A 216 26.83 1.81 -7.43
N ALA A 217 25.98 1.03 -8.11
CA ALA A 217 25.74 1.19 -9.54
C ALA A 217 25.11 2.55 -9.87
N LEU A 218 24.14 3.00 -9.06
CA LEU A 218 23.51 4.32 -9.18
C LEU A 218 24.55 5.44 -8.99
N TYR A 219 25.45 5.30 -8.03
CA TYR A 219 26.54 6.25 -7.83
C TYR A 219 27.44 6.36 -9.08
N VAL A 220 27.79 5.23 -9.68
CA VAL A 220 28.54 5.20 -10.96
C VAL A 220 27.75 5.89 -12.06
N ALA A 221 26.46 5.61 -12.20
CA ALA A 221 25.59 6.26 -13.19
C ALA A 221 25.59 7.80 -13.04
N LYS A 222 25.48 8.29 -11.80
CA LYS A 222 25.51 9.73 -11.48
C LYS A 222 26.86 10.37 -11.78
N ARG A 223 27.96 9.69 -11.45
CA ARG A 223 29.32 10.18 -11.69
C ARG A 223 29.64 10.22 -13.18
N ASP A 224 29.20 9.22 -13.93
CA ASP A 224 29.57 9.03 -15.33
C ASP A 224 28.65 9.84 -16.29
N GLY A 225 28.00 10.90 -15.81
CA GLY A 225 27.25 11.84 -16.64
C GLY A 225 25.74 11.80 -16.50
N ARG A 226 25.19 10.99 -15.57
CA ARG A 226 23.75 10.88 -15.26
C ARG A 226 22.91 10.36 -16.44
N ASN A 227 21.58 10.32 -16.25
CA ASN A 227 20.61 9.87 -17.25
C ASN A 227 21.01 8.56 -17.93
N LYS A 228 21.36 7.55 -17.13
CA LYS A 228 21.78 6.22 -17.62
C LYS A 228 21.48 5.12 -16.63
N VAL A 229 21.49 3.89 -17.14
CA VAL A 229 21.47 2.68 -16.33
C VAL A 229 22.91 2.15 -16.19
N VAL A 230 23.27 1.74 -14.98
CA VAL A 230 24.47 0.94 -14.71
C VAL A 230 24.03 -0.33 -13.99
N SER A 231 24.49 -1.49 -14.46
CA SER A 231 24.21 -2.78 -13.82
C SER A 231 25.44 -3.32 -13.14
N GLN A 232 25.29 -3.86 -11.93
CA GLN A 232 26.25 -4.83 -11.40
C GLN A 232 25.86 -6.24 -11.84
N ALA A 233 26.85 -7.11 -12.04
CA ALA A 233 26.60 -8.52 -12.34
C ALA A 233 25.90 -9.20 -11.16
N ALA A 234 25.14 -10.28 -11.44
CA ALA A 234 24.46 -11.10 -10.44
C ALA A 234 25.42 -11.70 -9.41
#